data_AF-A0AAU7AEK1-F1
#
_entry.id   AF-A0AAU7AEK1-F1
#
_cell.length_a   1.000
_cell.length_b   1.000
_cell.length_c   1.000
_cell.angle_alpha   90.00
_cell.angle_beta   90.00
_cell.angle_gamma   90.00
#
_symmetry.space_group_name_H-M   'P 1'
#
loop_
_entity.id
_entity.type
_entity.pdbx_description
1 polymer ?
#
loop_
_entity_poly.entity_id
_entity_poly.type
_entity_poly.pdbx_seq_one_letter_code
_entity_poly.pdbx_strand_id
1 'polypeptide(L)'
;MPRQVQSFASQLDNLEQEIRRIERQLLAWHRQNAASQLLETISGIGLIMATALAASVPDPTVFKSGRQFPAYLGLVPRQNPSGGKDRLGHTSKMGNGYLRRLLVIGATSVTRRAPTIDSRTGTWVRSLLERKPTRVLSVAIANKTARAAWALLSKGESYRATPEF
;
A
#
# COMPACT_ATOMS: atom_id res chain seq x y z
N MET A 1 -28.53 -11.38 -30.91
CA MET A 1 -28.01 -10.55 -29.79
C MET A 1 -28.18 -9.08 -30.17
N PRO A 2 -28.67 -8.19 -29.27
CA PRO A 2 -28.89 -6.77 -29.59
C PRO A 2 -27.59 -6.06 -30.00
N ARG A 3 -27.61 -5.19 -31.02
CA ARG A 3 -26.41 -4.45 -31.50
C ARG A 3 -25.68 -3.67 -30.39
N GLN A 4 -26.42 -3.17 -29.41
CA GLN A 4 -25.86 -2.48 -28.24
C GLN A 4 -24.97 -3.41 -27.40
N VAL A 5 -25.36 -4.67 -27.23
CA VAL A 5 -24.57 -5.66 -26.48
C VAL A 5 -23.25 -5.96 -27.22
N GLN A 6 -23.29 -6.05 -28.56
CA GLN A 6 -22.06 -6.22 -29.36
C GLN A 6 -21.13 -5.03 -29.23
N SER A 7 -21.65 -3.80 -29.29
CA SER A 7 -20.84 -2.59 -29.11
C SER A 7 -20.18 -2.52 -27.73
N PHE A 8 -20.89 -2.86 -26.65
CA PHE A 8 -20.32 -2.86 -25.30
C PHE A 8 -19.29 -3.97 -25.12
N ALA A 9 -19.51 -5.16 -25.69
CA ALA A 9 -18.53 -6.24 -25.68
C ALA A 9 -17.21 -5.80 -26.34
N SER A 10 -17.27 -5.21 -27.53
CA SER A 10 -16.07 -4.70 -28.21
C SER A 10 -15.36 -3.59 -27.43
N GLN A 11 -16.10 -2.72 -26.73
CA GLN A 11 -15.50 -1.71 -25.86
C GLN A 11 -14.75 -2.34 -24.67
N LEU A 12 -15.33 -3.38 -24.05
CA LEU A 12 -14.68 -4.11 -22.96
C LEU A 12 -13.40 -4.80 -23.44
N ASP A 13 -13.44 -5.45 -24.60
CA ASP A 13 -12.27 -6.12 -25.19
C ASP A 13 -11.14 -5.12 -25.45
N ASN A 14 -11.46 -3.95 -26.01
CA ASN A 14 -10.48 -2.89 -26.27
C ASN A 14 -9.86 -2.35 -24.97
N LEU A 15 -10.67 -2.11 -23.95
CA LEU A 15 -10.18 -1.66 -22.64
C LEU A 15 -9.30 -2.72 -21.98
N GLU A 16 -9.65 -4.00 -22.10
CA GLU A 16 -8.84 -5.09 -21.55
C GLU A 16 -7.49 -5.19 -22.24
N GLN A 17 -7.45 -5.05 -23.57
CA GLN A 17 -6.19 -5.01 -24.33
C GLN A 17 -5.30 -3.84 -23.91
N GLU A 18 -5.90 -2.66 -23.69
CA GLU A 18 -5.18 -1.47 -23.27
C GLU A 18 -4.64 -1.60 -21.84
N ILE A 19 -5.41 -2.17 -20.92
CA ILE A 19 -4.95 -2.51 -19.56
C ILE A 19 -3.74 -3.44 -19.64
N ARG A 20 -3.82 -4.55 -20.40
CA ARG A 20 -2.70 -5.49 -20.57
C ARG A 20 -1.48 -4.83 -21.21
N ARG A 21 -1.67 -3.86 -22.10
CA ARG A 21 -0.57 -3.08 -22.70
C ARG A 21 0.13 -2.24 -21.64
N ILE A 22 -0.62 -1.53 -20.81
CA ILE A 22 -0.08 -0.70 -19.73
C ILE A 22 0.61 -1.56 -18.66
N GLU A 23 0.04 -2.69 -18.28
CA GLU A 23 0.64 -3.62 -17.31
C GLU A 23 2.00 -4.14 -17.80
N ARG A 24 2.14 -4.45 -19.09
CA ARG A 24 3.43 -4.84 -19.69
C ARG A 24 4.46 -3.72 -19.62
N GLN A 25 4.04 -2.47 -19.85
CA GLN A 25 4.92 -1.31 -19.72
C GLN A 25 5.36 -1.09 -18.26
N LEU A 26 4.44 -1.22 -17.31
CA LEU A 26 4.76 -1.15 -15.87
C LEU A 26 5.73 -2.25 -15.45
N LEU A 27 5.54 -3.48 -15.94
CA LEU A 27 6.46 -4.58 -15.65
C LEU A 27 7.86 -4.35 -16.23
N ALA A 28 7.94 -3.82 -17.46
CA ALA A 28 9.21 -3.47 -18.09
C ALA A 28 9.94 -2.36 -17.33
N TRP A 29 9.22 -1.33 -16.88
CA TRP A 29 9.77 -0.25 -16.05
C TRP A 29 10.21 -0.76 -14.67
N HIS A 30 9.38 -1.60 -14.03
CA HIS A 30 9.68 -2.21 -12.74
C HIS A 30 10.99 -3.00 -12.76
N ARG A 31 11.20 -3.82 -13.80
CA ARG A 31 12.45 -4.58 -13.99
C ARG A 31 13.70 -3.72 -14.15
N GLN A 32 13.55 -2.44 -14.46
CA GLN A 32 14.64 -1.47 -14.60
C GLN A 32 14.73 -0.52 -13.40
N ASN A 33 13.81 -0.62 -12.43
CA ASN A 33 13.73 0.29 -11.30
C ASN A 33 13.99 -0.45 -9.98
N ALA A 34 15.19 -0.26 -9.42
CA ALA A 34 15.62 -0.90 -8.17
C ALA A 34 14.70 -0.57 -6.99
N ALA A 35 14.23 0.67 -6.87
CA ALA A 35 13.30 1.08 -5.81
C ALA A 35 11.96 0.34 -5.91
N SER A 36 11.45 0.14 -7.12
CA SER A 36 10.22 -0.61 -7.36
C SER A 36 10.37 -2.09 -7.00
N GLN A 37 11.46 -2.73 -7.43
CA GLN A 37 11.78 -4.12 -7.07
C GLN A 37 11.90 -4.29 -5.56
N LEU A 38 12.59 -3.35 -4.93
CA LEU A 38 12.76 -3.32 -3.49
C LEU A 38 11.41 -3.24 -2.76
N LEU A 39 10.51 -2.38 -3.20
CA LEU A 39 9.19 -2.23 -2.58
C LEU A 39 8.30 -3.47 -2.72
N GLU A 40 8.37 -4.19 -3.84
CA GLU A 40 7.58 -5.41 -4.07
C GLU A 40 7.94 -6.55 -3.11
N THR A 41 9.14 -6.53 -2.50
CA THR A 41 9.52 -7.51 -1.47
C THR A 41 8.68 -7.41 -0.19
N ILE A 42 7.98 -6.28 0.05
CA ILE A 42 7.12 -6.12 1.21
C ILE A 42 5.81 -6.87 0.96
N SER A 43 5.48 -7.82 1.84
CA SER A 43 4.19 -8.52 1.82
C SER A 43 3.00 -7.55 1.76
N GLY A 44 2.18 -7.67 0.72
CA GLY A 44 1.02 -6.80 0.47
C GLY A 44 1.28 -5.65 -0.50
N ILE A 45 2.53 -5.49 -0.96
CA ILE A 45 2.89 -4.64 -2.10
C ILE A 45 3.08 -5.56 -3.31
N GLY A 46 2.38 -5.28 -4.41
CA GLY A 46 2.61 -5.91 -5.71
C GLY A 46 2.95 -4.86 -6.77
N LEU A 47 3.27 -5.29 -7.98
CA LEU A 47 3.68 -4.46 -9.13
C LEU A 47 3.06 -3.05 -9.19
N ILE A 48 1.73 -2.92 -9.22
CA ILE A 48 1.06 -1.61 -9.34
C ILE A 48 1.41 -0.68 -8.17
N MET A 49 1.43 -1.21 -6.95
CA MET A 49 1.75 -0.42 -5.76
C MET A 49 3.24 -0.10 -5.68
N ALA A 50 4.10 -1.08 -6.00
CA ALA A 50 5.53 -0.90 -6.05
C ALA A 50 5.94 0.17 -7.06
N THR A 51 5.34 0.14 -8.25
CA THR A 51 5.60 1.13 -9.30
C THR A 51 5.05 2.50 -8.96
N ALA A 52 3.83 2.58 -8.43
CA ALA A 52 3.23 3.84 -7.98
C ALA A 52 4.06 4.51 -6.87
N LEU A 53 4.48 3.75 -5.86
CA LEU A 53 5.29 4.27 -4.75
C LEU A 53 6.66 4.76 -5.24
N ALA A 54 7.37 3.96 -6.04
CA ALA A 54 8.68 4.34 -6.59
C ALA A 54 8.60 5.57 -7.51
N ALA A 55 7.53 5.70 -8.30
CA ALA A 55 7.33 6.87 -9.16
C ALA A 55 6.90 8.12 -8.38
N SER A 56 6.17 7.95 -7.26
CA SER A 56 5.62 9.07 -6.48
C SER A 56 6.54 9.58 -5.37
N VAL A 57 7.59 8.82 -5.02
CA VAL A 57 8.53 9.17 -3.96
C VAL A 57 9.97 9.12 -4.52
N PRO A 58 10.38 10.09 -5.34
CA PRO A 58 11.72 10.09 -5.95
C PRO A 58 12.83 10.26 -4.93
N ASP A 59 12.58 11.05 -3.88
CA ASP A 59 13.51 11.28 -2.77
C ASP A 59 12.79 11.00 -1.44
N PRO A 60 13.09 9.88 -0.76
CA PRO A 60 12.51 9.54 0.54
C PRO A 60 13.12 10.32 1.71
N THR A 61 14.25 11.01 1.51
CA THR A 61 14.95 11.78 2.56
C THR A 61 14.21 13.05 2.97
N VAL A 62 13.26 13.50 2.14
CA VAL A 62 12.34 14.61 2.46
C VAL A 62 11.52 14.36 3.74
N PHE A 63 11.39 13.09 4.14
CA PHE A 63 10.76 12.72 5.41
C PHE A 63 11.84 12.50 6.47
N LYS A 64 11.81 13.30 7.54
CA LYS A 64 12.76 13.23 8.67
C LYS A 64 12.60 11.97 9.53
N SER A 65 11.47 11.27 9.40
CA SER A 65 11.23 10.01 10.11
C SER A 65 10.19 9.17 9.39
N GLY A 66 10.22 7.85 9.63
CA GLY A 66 9.22 6.92 9.11
C GLY A 66 7.79 7.20 9.58
N ARG A 67 7.57 8.08 10.59
CA ARG A 67 6.23 8.51 10.99
C ARG A 67 5.65 9.57 10.04
N GLN A 68 6.50 10.35 9.37
CA GLN A 68 6.07 11.42 8.48
C GLN A 68 5.52 10.88 7.15
N PHE A 69 6.06 9.77 6.64
CA PHE A 69 5.57 9.21 5.38
C PHE A 69 4.12 8.70 5.44
N PRO A 70 3.71 7.86 6.42
CA PRO A 70 2.31 7.51 6.59
C PRO A 70 1.41 8.72 6.88
N ALA A 71 1.91 9.74 7.58
CA ALA A 71 1.15 10.97 7.81
C ALA A 71 0.91 11.75 6.51
N TYR A 72 1.94 11.85 5.65
CA TYR A 72 1.84 12.41 4.30
C TYR A 72 0.86 11.64 3.40
N LEU A 73 0.69 10.34 3.62
CA LEU A 73 -0.32 9.51 2.93
C LEU A 73 -1.70 9.53 3.61
N GLY A 74 -1.86 10.33 4.68
CA GLY A 74 -3.09 10.43 5.47
C GLY A 74 -3.37 9.23 6.37
N LEU A 75 -2.49 8.22 6.45
CA LEU A 75 -2.68 6.97 7.20
C LEU A 75 -2.59 7.14 8.73
N VAL A 76 -2.56 8.37 9.23
CA VAL A 76 -2.46 8.72 10.65
C VAL A 76 -3.72 9.52 11.05
N PRO A 77 -4.26 9.31 12.27
CA PRO A 77 -5.31 10.17 12.82
C PRO A 77 -4.87 11.62 12.86
N ARG A 78 -5.79 12.54 12.52
CA ARG A 78 -5.55 13.97 12.62
C ARG A 78 -5.34 14.34 14.09
N GLN A 79 -4.26 15.06 14.37
CA GLN A 79 -4.02 15.66 15.69
C GLN A 79 -4.57 17.09 15.67
N ASN A 80 -5.51 17.37 16.57
CA ASN A 80 -6.00 18.74 16.81
C ASN A 80 -5.78 19.07 18.29
N PRO A 81 -4.54 19.41 18.69
CA PRO A 81 -4.29 19.83 20.07
C PRO A 81 -4.98 21.17 20.31
N SER A 82 -5.91 21.22 21.27
CA SER A 82 -6.46 22.48 21.79
C SER A 82 -6.33 22.50 23.31
N GLY A 83 -5.83 23.61 23.86
CA GLY A 83 -5.68 23.81 25.30
C GLY A 83 -4.76 22.79 26.01
N GLY A 84 -3.69 22.32 25.35
CA GLY A 84 -2.69 21.43 25.96
C GLY A 84 -3.10 19.96 26.11
N LYS A 85 -4.26 19.55 25.59
CA LYS A 85 -4.69 18.14 25.55
C LYS A 85 -4.59 17.58 24.13
N ASP A 86 -3.84 16.50 23.97
CA ASP A 86 -3.79 15.76 22.71
C ASP A 86 -5.11 15.02 22.48
N ARG A 87 -5.84 15.43 21.44
CA ARG A 87 -7.03 14.74 20.95
C ARG A 87 -6.77 14.15 19.57
N LEU A 88 -6.85 12.83 19.48
CA LEU A 88 -6.83 12.10 18.21
C LEU A 88 -8.21 12.16 17.54
N GLY A 89 -8.26 12.70 16.33
CA GLY A 89 -9.45 12.72 15.49
C GLY A 89 -9.48 11.58 14.46
N HIS A 90 -10.39 11.68 13.48
CA HIS A 90 -10.46 10.74 12.36
C HIS A 90 -9.14 10.69 11.55
N THR A 91 -8.93 9.59 10.82
CA THR A 91 -7.80 9.49 9.87
C THR A 91 -7.84 10.63 8.87
N SER A 92 -6.72 11.32 8.71
CA SER A 92 -6.62 12.41 7.74
C SER A 92 -6.90 11.89 6.31
N LYS A 93 -7.63 12.69 5.53
CA LYS A 93 -7.76 12.48 4.07
C LYS A 93 -6.77 13.35 3.28
N MET A 94 -5.92 14.10 3.97
CA MET A 94 -4.87 14.91 3.34
C MET A 94 -3.75 13.99 2.83
N GLY A 95 -3.16 14.36 1.70
CA GLY A 95 -2.08 13.59 1.07
C GLY A 95 -2.46 12.94 -0.25
N ASN A 96 -1.61 12.00 -0.70
CA ASN A 96 -1.84 11.25 -1.93
C ASN A 96 -2.93 10.17 -1.72
N GLY A 97 -4.17 10.50 -2.10
CA GLY A 97 -5.33 9.61 -1.97
C GLY A 97 -5.22 8.31 -2.79
N TYR A 98 -4.49 8.33 -3.91
CA TYR A 98 -4.25 7.15 -4.74
C TYR A 98 -3.34 6.15 -4.03
N LEU A 99 -2.18 6.59 -3.53
CA LEU A 99 -1.27 5.73 -2.76
C LEU A 99 -1.92 5.21 -1.48
N ARG A 100 -2.69 6.06 -0.78
CA ARG A 100 -3.48 5.63 0.39
C ARG A 100 -4.42 4.49 0.01
N ARG A 101 -5.17 4.64 -1.09
CA ARG A 101 -6.12 3.62 -1.58
C ARG A 101 -5.38 2.32 -1.88
N LEU A 102 -4.27 2.38 -2.61
CA LEU A 102 -3.46 1.20 -2.93
C LEU A 102 -3.01 0.48 -1.66
N LEU A 103 -2.39 1.20 -0.71
CA LEU A 103 -1.91 0.62 0.55
C LEU A 103 -3.03 -0.03 1.37
N VAL A 104 -4.21 0.60 1.45
CA VAL A 104 -5.36 0.03 2.17
C VAL A 104 -5.93 -1.20 1.45
N ILE A 105 -5.94 -1.22 0.11
CA ILE A 105 -6.37 -2.39 -0.67
C ILE A 105 -5.38 -3.54 -0.45
N GLY A 106 -4.08 -3.30 -0.59
CA GLY A 106 -3.04 -4.32 -0.37
C GLY A 106 -3.08 -4.87 1.06
N ALA A 107 -3.20 -3.99 2.06
CA ALA A 107 -3.39 -4.38 3.44
C ALA A 107 -4.66 -5.21 3.66
N THR A 108 -5.76 -4.87 2.99
CA THR A 108 -7.00 -5.66 3.06
C THR A 108 -6.82 -7.05 2.47
N SER A 109 -6.07 -7.19 1.38
CA SER A 109 -5.69 -8.49 0.82
C SER A 109 -4.86 -9.31 1.80
N VAL A 110 -3.86 -8.71 2.46
CA VAL A 110 -3.07 -9.36 3.52
C VAL A 110 -3.98 -9.83 4.66
N THR A 111 -4.88 -8.97 5.14
CA THR A 111 -5.83 -9.31 6.21
C THR A 111 -6.72 -10.48 5.82
N ARG A 112 -7.25 -10.49 4.59
CA ARG A 112 -8.12 -11.57 4.08
C ARG A 112 -7.39 -12.89 3.93
N ARG A 113 -6.10 -12.86 3.59
CA ARG A 113 -5.28 -14.06 3.36
C ARG A 113 -4.64 -14.60 4.64
N ALA A 114 -4.57 -13.81 5.71
CA ALA A 114 -3.93 -14.19 6.97
C ALA A 114 -4.46 -15.49 7.62
N PRO A 115 -5.75 -15.86 7.52
CA PRO A 115 -6.23 -17.14 8.02
C PRO A 115 -5.64 -18.35 7.29
N THR A 116 -5.23 -18.20 6.04
CA THR A 116 -4.76 -19.30 5.17
C THR A 116 -3.24 -19.34 5.02
N ILE A 117 -2.50 -18.41 5.62
CA ILE A 117 -1.04 -18.33 5.52
C ILE A 117 -0.44 -18.69 6.88
N ASP A 118 0.36 -19.75 6.92
CA ASP A 118 1.19 -20.05 8.09
C ASP A 118 2.49 -19.25 8.02
N SER A 119 2.45 -18.04 8.58
CA SER A 119 3.60 -17.14 8.70
C SER A 119 3.46 -16.32 9.97
N ARG A 120 4.57 -15.79 10.51
CA ARG A 120 4.55 -14.89 11.68
C ARG A 120 3.59 -13.70 11.46
N THR A 121 3.62 -13.11 10.27
CA THR A 121 2.69 -12.03 9.88
C THR A 121 1.24 -12.53 9.90
N GLY A 122 0.97 -13.72 9.37
CA GLY A 122 -0.34 -14.36 9.42
C GLY A 122 -0.83 -14.56 10.86
N THR A 123 0.00 -15.11 11.74
CA THR A 123 -0.31 -15.31 13.17
C THR A 123 -0.61 -13.99 13.88
N TRP A 124 0.22 -12.97 13.66
CA TRP A 124 0.01 -11.64 14.23
C TRP A 124 -1.30 -11.02 13.75
N VAL A 125 -1.60 -11.08 12.45
CA VAL A 125 -2.87 -10.55 11.89
C VAL A 125 -4.07 -11.32 12.45
N ARG A 126 -4.01 -12.66 12.56
CA ARG A 126 -5.07 -13.48 13.18
C ARG A 126 -5.35 -13.05 14.62
N SER A 127 -4.30 -12.90 15.44
CA SER A 127 -4.42 -12.45 16.84
C SER A 127 -5.06 -11.06 16.99
N LEU A 128 -4.97 -10.22 15.96
CA LEU A 128 -5.58 -8.89 15.94
C LEU A 128 -7.02 -8.93 15.44
N LEU A 129 -7.34 -9.83 14.51
CA LEU A 129 -8.72 -10.05 14.04
C LEU A 129 -9.65 -10.52 15.16
N GLU A 130 -9.13 -11.22 16.15
CA GLU A 130 -9.89 -11.63 17.35
C GLU A 130 -10.34 -10.45 18.22
N ARG A 131 -9.66 -9.30 18.13
CA ARG A 131 -9.83 -8.17 19.07
C ARG A 131 -10.18 -6.84 18.41
N LYS A 132 -10.03 -6.72 17.09
CA LYS A 132 -10.16 -5.46 16.34
C LYS A 132 -11.00 -5.63 15.08
N PRO A 133 -11.83 -4.64 14.72
CA PRO A 133 -12.55 -4.67 13.45
C PRO A 133 -11.60 -4.74 12.24
N THR A 134 -11.96 -5.51 11.22
CA THR A 134 -11.14 -5.76 10.02
C THR A 134 -10.65 -4.47 9.35
N ARG A 135 -11.52 -3.46 9.21
CA ARG A 135 -11.14 -2.18 8.58
C ARG A 135 -10.09 -1.42 9.37
N VAL A 136 -10.16 -1.46 10.71
CA VAL A 136 -9.15 -0.82 11.58
C VAL A 136 -7.81 -1.53 11.40
N LEU A 137 -7.83 -2.87 11.34
CA LEU A 137 -6.64 -3.67 11.10
C LEU A 137 -6.02 -3.42 9.72
N SER A 138 -6.81 -3.34 8.65
CA SER A 138 -6.32 -2.99 7.31
C SER A 138 -5.62 -1.62 7.30
N VAL A 139 -6.16 -0.61 7.99
CA VAL A 139 -5.50 0.71 8.09
C VAL A 139 -4.20 0.63 8.90
N ALA A 140 -4.17 -0.16 9.98
CA ALA A 140 -2.96 -0.37 10.77
C ALA A 140 -1.87 -1.08 9.98
N ILE A 141 -2.21 -2.11 9.20
CA ILE A 141 -1.29 -2.81 8.29
C ILE A 141 -0.79 -1.84 7.22
N ALA A 142 -1.68 -1.06 6.59
CA ALA A 142 -1.28 -0.04 5.61
C ALA A 142 -0.29 0.97 6.19
N ASN A 143 -0.49 1.42 7.44
CA ASN A 143 0.46 2.29 8.14
C ASN A 143 1.81 1.60 8.34
N LYS A 144 1.82 0.33 8.79
CA LYS A 144 3.05 -0.46 8.96
C LYS A 144 3.78 -0.67 7.63
N THR A 145 3.07 -1.01 6.56
CA THR A 145 3.60 -1.17 5.20
C THR A 145 4.19 0.13 4.67
N ALA A 146 3.54 1.28 4.90
CA ALA A 146 4.10 2.58 4.53
C ALA A 146 5.41 2.87 5.26
N ARG A 147 5.51 2.57 6.56
CA ARG A 147 6.77 2.74 7.31
C ARG A 147 7.89 1.84 6.76
N ALA A 148 7.57 0.59 6.44
CA ALA A 148 8.51 -0.34 5.83
C ALA A 148 8.98 0.17 4.47
N ALA A 149 8.06 0.60 3.61
CA ALA A 149 8.36 1.17 2.30
C ALA A 149 9.31 2.38 2.41
N TRP A 150 9.02 3.32 3.31
CA TRP A 150 9.91 4.45 3.55
C TRP A 150 11.30 4.03 4.04
N ALA A 151 11.38 3.07 4.97
CA ALA A 151 12.64 2.60 5.51
C ALA A 151 13.53 1.95 4.43
N LEU A 152 12.92 1.20 3.50
CA LEU A 152 13.63 0.63 2.36
C LEU A 152 14.14 1.67 1.39
N LEU A 153 13.25 2.59 0.99
CA LEU A 153 13.62 3.65 0.07
C LEU A 153 14.72 4.54 0.65
N SER A 154 14.64 4.88 1.94
CA SER A 154 15.60 5.77 2.61
C SER A 154 16.98 5.16 2.81
N LYS A 155 17.07 3.83 2.92
CA LYS A 155 18.33 3.11 3.16
C LYS A 155 18.97 2.59 1.87
N GLY A 156 18.20 2.44 0.80
CA GLY A 156 18.67 1.80 -0.44
C GLY A 156 19.03 0.32 -0.28
N GLU A 157 18.67 -0.29 0.86
CA GLU A 157 18.99 -1.68 1.18
C GLU A 157 17.76 -2.58 0.98
N SER A 158 17.99 -3.80 0.48
CA SER A 158 16.99 -4.86 0.36
C SER A 158 16.18 -5.08 1.65
N TYR A 159 14.85 -5.28 1.56
CA TYR A 159 14.03 -5.62 2.72
C TYR A 159 14.51 -6.91 3.34
N ARG A 160 15.25 -6.77 4.42
CA ARG A 160 15.44 -7.84 5.39
C ARG A 160 14.23 -7.80 6.29
N ALA A 161 13.32 -8.78 6.13
CA ALA A 161 12.42 -9.09 7.21
C ALA A 161 13.28 -9.23 8.47
N THR A 162 13.12 -8.33 9.44
CA THR A 162 13.88 -8.41 10.69
C THR A 162 13.64 -9.82 11.26
N PRO A 163 14.70 -10.60 11.53
CA PRO A 163 14.52 -11.82 12.30
C PRO A 163 13.93 -11.39 13.65
N GLU A 164 12.87 -12.07 14.05
CA GLU A 164 12.64 -12.39 15.47
C GLU A 164 12.60 -11.19 16.45
N PHE A 165 11.41 -10.63 16.66
CA PHE A 165 10.88 -10.47 18.02
C PHE A 165 9.49 -11.12 18.03
#